data_AF-A0A7C6TRT5-F1
#
_entry.id   AF-A0A7C6TRT5-F1
#
_cell.length_a   1.000
_cell.length_b   1.000
_cell.length_c   1.000
_cell.angle_alpha   90.00
_cell.angle_beta   90.00
_cell.angle_gamma   90.00
#
_symmetry.space_group_name_H-M   'P 1'
#
loop_
_entity.id
_entity.type
_entity.pdbx_description
1 polymer ?
#
loop_
_entity_poly.entity_id
_entity_poly.type
_entity_poly.pdbx_seq_one_letter_code
_entity_poly.pdbx_strand_id
1 'polypeptide(L)'
;MATIEIARILADYAPHRSIWFLFCNEEHTPWTSVAAAQSLVASDLQVTAVINLDGLGAKPAETAGRMTNWTRYTTPEGEAPADLMAEMNERYNIGLEQHSDTAERPDDDDGSFILAGIPNAVLNAGSIPYGDPYYHSPKDRPERVDWCNVCLATRLT
;
A
#
# COMPACT_ATOMS: atom_id res chain seq x y z
N MET A 1 -4.00 8.12 -5.71
CA MET A 1 -3.46 8.55 -7.03
C MET A 1 -2.35 7.63 -7.55
N ALA A 2 -1.45 7.13 -6.71
CA ALA A 2 -0.34 6.24 -7.10
C ALA A 2 -0.78 5.07 -7.98
N THR A 3 -1.83 4.33 -7.59
CA THR A 3 -2.35 3.16 -8.34
C THR A 3 -2.69 3.48 -9.81
N ILE A 4 -3.28 4.65 -10.08
CA ILE A 4 -3.60 5.07 -11.46
C ILE A 4 -2.33 5.37 -12.24
N GLU A 5 -1.33 6.02 -11.61
CA GLU A 5 -0.08 6.34 -12.27
C GLU A 5 0.75 5.08 -12.58
N ILE A 6 0.77 4.10 -11.68
CA ILE A 6 1.41 2.79 -11.92
C ILE A 6 0.69 2.10 -13.10
N ALA A 7 -0.64 2.06 -13.10
CA ALA A 7 -1.42 1.50 -14.21
C ALA A 7 -1.11 2.20 -15.54
N ARG A 8 -0.96 3.54 -15.52
CA ARG A 8 -0.60 4.32 -16.71
C ARG A 8 0.80 3.98 -17.22
N ILE A 9 1.78 3.86 -16.33
CA ILE A 9 3.17 3.51 -16.69
C ILE A 9 3.26 2.09 -17.25
N LEU A 10 2.52 1.15 -16.66
CA LEU A 10 2.53 -0.25 -17.05
C LEU A 10 1.56 -0.58 -18.20
N ALA A 11 0.85 0.41 -18.76
CA ALA A 11 -0.18 0.19 -19.78
C ALA A 11 0.33 -0.58 -21.02
N ASP A 12 1.57 -0.33 -21.43
CA ASP A 12 2.21 -0.99 -22.58
C ASP A 12 3.28 -2.02 -22.15
N TYR A 13 3.41 -2.29 -20.85
CA TYR A 13 4.33 -3.31 -20.35
C TYR A 13 3.71 -4.70 -20.51
N ALA A 14 4.51 -5.68 -20.97
CA ALA A 14 4.08 -7.07 -21.13
C ALA A 14 4.65 -7.93 -19.98
N PRO A 15 3.95 -8.05 -18.84
CA PRO A 15 4.46 -8.77 -17.69
C PRO A 15 4.37 -10.29 -17.88
N HIS A 16 5.27 -11.03 -17.23
CA HIS A 16 5.20 -12.49 -17.15
C HIS A 16 4.08 -13.01 -16.24
N ARG A 17 3.51 -12.14 -15.38
CA ARG A 17 2.39 -12.42 -14.46
C ARG A 17 1.33 -11.35 -14.65
N SER A 18 0.07 -11.66 -14.39
CA SER A 18 -1.01 -10.66 -14.42
C SER A 18 -0.87 -9.67 -13.28
N ILE A 19 -1.03 -8.38 -13.58
CA ILE A 19 -1.08 -7.28 -12.60
C ILE A 19 -2.50 -6.72 -12.61
N TRP A 20 -3.13 -6.67 -11.43
CA TRP A 20 -4.50 -6.18 -11.26
C TRP A 20 -4.49 -4.92 -10.41
N PHE A 21 -5.15 -3.87 -10.89
CA PHE A 21 -5.32 -2.61 -10.17
C PHE A 21 -6.73 -2.56 -9.58
N LEU A 22 -6.81 -2.47 -8.26
CA LEU A 22 -8.08 -2.44 -7.53
C LEU A 22 -8.27 -1.05 -6.91
N PHE A 23 -9.53 -0.62 -6.86
CA PHE A 23 -9.95 0.60 -6.18
C PHE A 23 -11.03 0.22 -5.19
N CYS A 24 -10.72 0.40 -3.91
CA CYS A 24 -11.57 -0.01 -2.82
C CYS A 24 -12.14 1.22 -2.08
N ASN A 25 -13.30 1.02 -1.48
CA ASN A 25 -13.98 1.97 -0.62
C ASN A 25 -13.84 1.49 0.83
N GLU A 26 -12.65 1.66 1.39
CA GLU A 26 -12.29 1.25 2.76
C GLU A 26 -13.18 1.96 3.80
N GLU A 27 -13.41 3.25 3.66
CA GLU A 27 -14.10 4.05 4.70
C GLU A 27 -15.60 3.75 4.87
N HIS A 28 -16.18 2.88 4.04
CA HIS A 28 -17.60 2.51 4.14
C HIS A 28 -17.81 1.01 4.25
N THR A 29 -18.61 0.60 5.22
CA THR A 29 -19.03 -0.79 5.38
C THR A 29 -20.24 -1.13 4.48
N PRO A 30 -20.23 -2.28 3.78
CA PRO A 30 -19.14 -3.27 3.72
C PRO A 30 -17.99 -2.80 2.83
N TRP A 31 -16.76 -3.10 3.25
CA TRP A 31 -15.55 -2.80 2.49
C TRP A 31 -15.57 -3.54 1.17
N THR A 32 -15.34 -2.83 0.07
CA THR A 32 -15.33 -3.46 -1.27
C THR A 32 -14.13 -4.39 -1.45
N SER A 33 -13.05 -4.20 -0.69
CA SER A 33 -11.91 -5.13 -0.66
C SER A 33 -12.30 -6.53 -0.20
N VAL A 34 -13.31 -6.68 0.68
CA VAL A 34 -13.83 -8.00 1.08
C VAL A 34 -14.43 -8.72 -0.12
N ALA A 35 -15.25 -8.04 -0.92
CA ALA A 35 -15.85 -8.63 -2.12
C ALA A 35 -14.77 -8.99 -3.17
N ALA A 36 -13.77 -8.13 -3.33
CA ALA A 36 -12.64 -8.40 -4.23
C ALA A 36 -11.82 -9.62 -3.77
N ALA A 37 -11.49 -9.69 -2.48
CA ALA A 37 -10.75 -10.81 -1.89
C ALA A 37 -11.50 -12.13 -2.04
N GLN A 38 -12.80 -12.16 -1.73
CA GLN A 38 -13.65 -13.33 -1.91
C GLN A 38 -13.73 -13.77 -3.38
N SER A 39 -13.84 -12.82 -4.30
CA SER A 39 -13.86 -13.12 -5.74
C SER A 39 -12.53 -13.72 -6.22
N LEU A 40 -11.39 -13.26 -5.69
CA LEU A 40 -10.08 -13.84 -6.04
C LEU A 40 -9.94 -15.26 -5.49
N VAL A 41 -10.36 -15.51 -4.24
CA VAL A 41 -10.31 -16.85 -3.64
C VAL A 41 -11.26 -17.83 -4.32
N ALA A 42 -12.39 -17.36 -4.83
CA ALA A 42 -13.33 -18.16 -5.61
C ALA A 42 -12.88 -18.40 -7.07
N SER A 43 -11.80 -17.76 -7.51
CA SER A 43 -11.23 -17.93 -8.84
C SER A 43 -10.11 -18.99 -8.86
N ASP A 44 -9.74 -19.46 -10.05
CA ASP A 44 -8.59 -20.35 -10.22
C ASP A 44 -7.23 -19.60 -10.25
N LEU A 45 -7.21 -18.31 -9.87
CA LEU A 45 -6.00 -17.50 -9.88
C LEU A 45 -5.15 -17.74 -8.64
N GLN A 46 -3.83 -17.88 -8.85
CA GLN A 46 -2.87 -17.89 -7.76
C GLN A 46 -2.37 -16.46 -7.47
N VAL A 47 -2.80 -15.89 -6.36
CA VAL A 47 -2.36 -14.56 -5.92
C VAL A 47 -0.96 -14.65 -5.32
N THR A 48 0.00 -13.92 -5.93
CA THR A 48 1.40 -13.95 -5.48
C THR A 48 1.65 -12.97 -4.33
N ALA A 49 1.10 -11.77 -4.42
CA ALA A 49 1.11 -10.75 -3.38
C ALA A 49 -0.02 -9.74 -3.60
N VAL A 50 -0.41 -9.05 -2.54
CA VAL A 50 -1.28 -7.87 -2.56
C VAL A 50 -0.52 -6.71 -1.93
N ILE A 51 -0.46 -5.57 -2.63
CA ILE A 51 0.20 -4.35 -2.16
C ILE A 51 -0.88 -3.28 -2.05
N ASN A 52 -1.32 -3.01 -0.82
CA ASN A 52 -2.24 -1.94 -0.48
C ASN A 52 -1.46 -0.61 -0.41
N LEU A 53 -2.01 0.46 -0.98
CA LEU A 53 -1.38 1.79 -1.03
C LEU A 53 -2.32 2.80 -0.38
N ASP A 54 -2.02 3.22 0.85
CA ASP A 54 -2.88 4.13 1.60
C ASP A 54 -2.08 5.22 2.30
N GLY A 55 -2.55 6.46 2.22
CA GLY A 55 -1.91 7.59 2.91
C GLY A 55 -0.44 7.83 2.56
N LEU A 56 0.04 7.50 1.35
CA LEU A 56 1.48 7.57 0.98
C LEU A 56 2.14 8.95 1.20
N GLY A 57 1.36 10.03 1.16
CA GLY A 57 1.84 11.40 1.41
C GLY A 57 1.31 12.03 2.69
N ALA A 58 0.52 11.28 3.47
CA ALA A 58 -0.09 11.73 4.71
C ALA A 58 0.86 11.41 5.87
N LYS A 59 1.28 12.45 6.60
CA LYS A 59 2.36 12.34 7.58
C LYS A 59 2.16 13.27 8.78
N PRO A 60 2.64 12.87 9.97
CA PRO A 60 2.70 13.76 11.13
C PRO A 60 3.79 14.83 10.93
N ALA A 61 3.65 15.97 11.63
CA ALA A 61 4.53 17.13 11.47
C ALA A 61 6.01 16.82 11.78
N GLU A 62 6.27 15.86 12.65
CA GLU A 62 7.59 15.39 13.08
C GLU A 62 8.40 14.76 11.94
N THR A 63 7.72 14.31 10.88
CA THR A 63 8.34 13.69 9.70
C THR A 63 8.28 14.60 8.45
N ALA A 64 7.89 15.87 8.63
CA ALA A 64 7.87 16.83 7.54
C ALA A 64 9.26 16.94 6.86
N GLY A 65 9.28 16.85 5.53
CA GLY A 65 10.50 16.89 4.73
C GLY A 65 11.30 15.59 4.67
N ARG A 66 10.92 14.55 5.42
CA ARG A 66 11.50 13.20 5.31
C ARG A 66 10.69 12.38 4.32
N MET A 67 11.36 11.62 3.45
CA MET A 67 10.71 10.80 2.42
C MET A 67 10.38 9.40 2.97
N THR A 68 9.49 9.31 3.95
CA THR A 68 9.22 8.06 4.65
C THR A 68 8.29 7.13 3.87
N ASN A 69 8.50 5.82 4.00
CA ASN A 69 7.56 4.79 3.58
C ASN A 69 7.57 3.65 4.59
N TRP A 70 6.40 3.28 5.09
CA TRP A 70 6.21 2.13 5.95
C TRP A 70 5.56 1.01 5.17
N THR A 71 6.12 -0.19 5.24
CA THR A 71 5.45 -1.41 4.79
C THR A 71 5.01 -2.25 5.99
N ARG A 72 3.70 -2.31 6.23
CA ARG A 72 3.11 -3.09 7.33
C ARG A 72 2.61 -4.43 6.83
N TYR A 73 2.86 -5.47 7.61
CA TYR A 73 2.37 -6.83 7.36
C TYR A 73 1.79 -7.45 8.64
N THR A 74 0.87 -8.41 8.52
CA THR A 74 0.24 -9.08 9.68
C THR A 74 0.65 -10.54 9.82
N THR A 75 1.03 -11.19 8.72
CA THR A 75 1.35 -12.63 8.65
C THR A 75 2.85 -12.83 8.39
N PRO A 76 3.43 -13.98 8.77
CA PRO A 76 4.81 -14.31 8.40
C PRO A 76 5.06 -14.26 6.89
N GLU A 77 4.09 -14.66 6.07
CA GLU A 77 4.24 -14.65 4.63
C GLU A 77 4.19 -13.23 4.01
N GLY A 78 3.64 -12.25 4.74
CA GLY A 78 3.70 -10.84 4.41
C GLY A 78 5.06 -10.17 4.71
N GLU A 79 5.95 -10.83 5.46
CA GLU A 79 7.31 -10.31 5.73
C GLU A 79 8.14 -10.25 4.43
N ALA A 80 8.08 -11.30 3.61
CA ALA A 80 8.82 -11.35 2.35
C ALA A 80 8.51 -10.20 1.38
N PRO A 81 7.24 -9.82 1.09
CA PRO A 81 6.96 -8.63 0.30
C PRO A 81 7.37 -7.32 1.00
N ALA A 82 7.37 -7.25 2.33
CA ALA A 82 7.87 -6.09 3.06
C ALA A 82 9.39 -5.92 2.92
N ASP A 83 10.15 -7.01 3.06
CA ASP A 83 11.60 -7.03 2.82
C ASP A 83 11.93 -6.66 1.38
N LEU A 84 11.12 -7.11 0.41
CA LEU A 84 11.30 -6.77 -0.99
C LEU A 84 11.16 -5.26 -1.24
N MET A 85 10.26 -4.56 -0.53
CA MET A 85 10.17 -3.09 -0.62
C MET A 85 11.46 -2.42 -0.16
N ALA A 86 12.07 -2.90 0.93
CA ALA A 86 13.37 -2.41 1.37
C ALA A 86 14.48 -2.71 0.34
N GLU A 87 14.55 -3.93 -0.17
CA GLU A 87 15.54 -4.31 -1.19
C GLU A 87 15.40 -3.45 -2.44
N MET A 88 14.17 -3.22 -2.95
CA MET A 88 13.95 -2.44 -4.17
C MET A 88 14.24 -0.95 -3.96
N ASN A 89 13.94 -0.40 -2.79
CA ASN A 89 14.28 0.98 -2.44
C ASN A 89 15.81 1.20 -2.51
N GLU A 90 16.59 0.28 -1.93
CA GLU A 90 18.05 0.31 -1.99
C GLU A 90 18.58 0.07 -3.40
N ARG A 91 18.14 -1.02 -4.04
CA ARG A 91 18.61 -1.48 -5.35
C ARG A 91 18.45 -0.42 -6.44
N TYR A 92 17.34 0.31 -6.43
CA TYR A 92 17.07 1.35 -7.41
C TYR A 92 17.41 2.76 -6.91
N ASN A 93 17.99 2.88 -5.71
CA ASN A 93 18.34 4.16 -5.10
C ASN A 93 17.17 5.17 -5.16
N ILE A 94 15.97 4.71 -4.76
CA ILE A 94 14.74 5.52 -4.81
C ILE A 94 14.82 6.68 -3.82
N GLY A 95 15.45 6.43 -2.65
CA GLY A 95 15.70 7.45 -1.64
C GLY A 95 14.58 7.61 -0.61
N LEU A 96 13.72 6.61 -0.46
CA LEU A 96 12.79 6.56 0.66
C LEU A 96 13.53 6.16 1.94
N GLU A 97 13.11 6.75 3.05
CA GLU A 97 13.39 6.24 4.38
C GLU A 97 12.41 5.10 4.65
N GLN A 98 12.82 3.89 4.29
CA GLN A 98 11.98 2.69 4.35
C GLN A 98 11.94 2.11 5.77
N HIS A 99 10.74 1.80 6.23
CA HIS A 99 10.45 1.11 7.48
C HIS A 99 9.57 -0.12 7.21
N SER A 100 9.59 -1.07 8.13
CA SER A 100 8.70 -2.22 8.13
C SER A 100 8.16 -2.47 9.54
N ASP A 101 6.87 -2.72 9.68
CA ASP A 101 6.22 -2.97 10.96
C ASP A 101 5.27 -4.17 10.90
N THR A 102 5.12 -4.88 12.01
CA THR A 102 4.11 -5.92 12.18
C THR A 102 2.83 -5.32 12.77
N ALA A 103 1.68 -5.67 12.19
CA ALA A 103 0.37 -5.40 12.77
C ALA A 103 -0.07 -6.56 13.68
N GLU A 104 -0.74 -6.27 14.79
CA GLU A 104 -1.32 -7.32 15.65
C GLU A 104 -2.51 -8.02 14.99
N ARG A 105 -3.22 -7.33 14.09
CA ARG A 105 -4.45 -7.81 13.45
C ARG A 105 -4.58 -7.23 12.03
N PRO A 106 -5.33 -7.89 11.13
CA PRO A 106 -5.65 -7.35 9.81
C PRO A 106 -6.78 -6.32 9.93
N ASP A 107 -6.48 -5.01 9.78
CA ASP A 107 -7.41 -3.90 10.06
C ASP A 107 -7.46 -2.79 8.99
N ASP A 108 -7.14 -3.11 7.75
CA ASP A 108 -7.16 -2.22 6.57
C ASP A 108 -7.46 -3.07 5.31
N ASP A 109 -7.48 -2.50 4.11
CA ASP A 109 -7.85 -3.21 2.88
C ASP A 109 -6.99 -4.46 2.61
N ASP A 110 -5.69 -4.44 2.94
CA ASP A 110 -4.83 -5.65 2.91
C ASP A 110 -5.37 -6.75 3.84
N GLY A 111 -5.93 -6.35 4.99
CA GLY A 111 -6.55 -7.23 5.95
C GLY A 111 -7.73 -8.03 5.41
N SER A 112 -8.52 -7.46 4.49
CA SER A 112 -9.59 -8.19 3.79
C SER A 112 -9.05 -9.40 3.01
N PHE A 113 -7.87 -9.27 2.39
CA PHE A 113 -7.22 -10.37 1.64
C PHE A 113 -6.65 -11.42 2.59
N ILE A 114 -6.03 -10.98 3.70
CA ILE A 114 -5.51 -11.88 4.74
C ILE A 114 -6.64 -12.74 5.32
N LEU A 115 -7.76 -12.13 5.71
CA LEU A 115 -8.92 -12.82 6.26
C LEU A 115 -9.59 -13.77 5.26
N ALA A 116 -9.47 -13.50 3.96
CA ALA A 116 -9.96 -14.38 2.91
C ALA A 116 -9.02 -15.58 2.62
N GLY A 117 -7.80 -15.60 3.19
CA GLY A 117 -6.82 -16.67 3.00
C GLY A 117 -5.70 -16.35 2.02
N ILE A 118 -5.46 -15.08 1.72
CA ILE A 118 -4.32 -14.59 0.93
C ILE A 118 -3.33 -13.92 1.90
N PRO A 119 -2.39 -14.67 2.50
CA PRO A 119 -1.55 -14.14 3.58
C PRO A 119 -0.48 -13.15 3.10
N ASN A 120 -0.09 -13.19 1.82
CA ASN A 120 0.94 -12.31 1.24
C ASN A 120 0.39 -10.91 0.91
N ALA A 121 -0.24 -10.24 1.88
CA ALA A 121 -0.77 -8.90 1.71
C ALA A 121 -0.08 -7.92 2.65
N VAL A 122 0.26 -6.73 2.14
CA VAL A 122 0.94 -5.68 2.90
C VAL A 122 0.32 -4.31 2.62
N LEU A 123 0.42 -3.41 3.58
CA LEU A 123 0.10 -2.00 3.44
C LEU A 123 1.38 -1.18 3.27
N ASN A 124 1.41 -0.30 2.27
CA ASN A 124 2.36 0.81 2.18
C ASN A 124 1.69 2.13 2.56
N ALA A 125 2.29 2.86 3.50
CA ALA A 125 1.82 4.16 3.95
C ALA A 125 2.94 5.16 4.24
N GLY A 126 2.61 6.46 4.21
CA GLY A 126 3.56 7.53 4.51
C GLY A 126 3.98 7.58 5.98
N SER A 127 3.13 7.08 6.89
CA SER A 127 3.39 6.97 8.33
C SER A 127 2.56 5.86 8.96
N ILE A 128 3.17 5.03 9.81
CA ILE A 128 2.47 4.07 10.66
C ILE A 128 2.95 4.24 12.11
N PRO A 129 2.02 4.39 13.10
CA PRO A 129 0.58 4.60 12.93
C PRO A 129 0.28 5.87 12.11
N TYR A 130 -0.91 5.93 11.49
CA TYR A 130 -1.33 7.11 10.74
C TYR A 130 -1.23 8.37 11.60
N GLY A 131 -0.43 9.34 11.14
CA GLY A 131 -0.06 10.49 11.94
C GLY A 131 -0.51 11.85 11.39
N ASP A 132 -1.13 11.89 10.22
CA ASP A 132 -1.64 13.17 9.68
C ASP A 132 -2.75 13.72 10.60
N PRO A 133 -2.57 14.91 11.21
CA PRO A 133 -3.54 15.49 12.14
C PRO A 133 -4.86 15.90 11.46
N TYR A 134 -4.94 15.84 10.14
CA TYR A 134 -6.13 16.17 9.37
C TYR A 134 -6.83 14.96 8.78
N TYR A 135 -6.29 13.75 8.97
CA TYR A 135 -6.96 12.50 8.58
C TYR A 135 -8.41 12.48 9.09
N HIS A 136 -9.34 12.01 8.25
CA HIS A 136 -10.80 12.01 8.50
C HIS A 136 -11.43 13.40 8.76
N SER A 137 -10.78 14.49 8.37
CA SER A 137 -11.32 15.84 8.55
C SER A 137 -11.49 16.58 7.22
N PRO A 138 -12.36 17.62 7.15
CA PRO A 138 -12.44 18.49 5.97
C PRO A 138 -11.18 19.32 5.66
N LYS A 139 -10.14 19.19 6.49
CA LYS A 139 -8.84 19.81 6.29
C LYS A 139 -7.84 18.86 5.63
N ASP A 140 -8.17 17.57 5.48
CA ASP A 140 -7.46 16.67 4.58
C ASP A 140 -7.69 17.14 3.14
N ARG A 141 -6.66 17.72 2.55
CA ARG A 141 -6.76 18.47 1.30
C ARG A 141 -5.54 18.26 0.45
N PRO A 142 -5.66 18.31 -0.89
CA PRO A 142 -4.55 18.09 -1.82
C PRO A 142 -3.33 18.97 -1.57
N GLU A 143 -3.50 20.19 -1.04
CA GLU A 143 -2.38 21.11 -0.77
C GLU A 143 -1.50 20.69 0.41
N ARG A 144 -1.95 19.73 1.22
CA ARG A 144 -1.20 19.21 2.37
C ARG A 144 -0.46 17.91 2.06
N VAL A 145 -0.76 17.28 0.93
CA VAL A 145 -0.13 16.03 0.51
C VAL A 145 1.34 16.28 0.20
N ASP A 146 2.23 15.47 0.78
CA ASP A 146 3.63 15.43 0.35
C ASP A 146 3.75 14.70 -0.99
N TRP A 147 3.60 15.44 -2.08
CA TRP A 147 3.67 14.90 -3.44
C TRP A 147 5.04 14.32 -3.80
N CYS A 148 6.13 14.83 -3.21
CA CYS A 148 7.46 14.26 -3.43
C CYS A 148 7.52 12.85 -2.85
N ASN A 149 7.00 12.66 -1.64
CA ASN A 149 6.89 11.33 -1.02
C ASN A 149 6.03 10.39 -1.86
N VAL A 150 4.85 10.85 -2.29
CA VAL A 150 3.95 10.06 -3.14
C VAL A 150 4.65 9.63 -4.43
N CYS A 151 5.41 10.53 -5.09
CA CYS A 151 6.15 10.18 -6.29
C CYS A 151 7.20 9.09 -6.04
N LEU A 152 7.95 9.16 -4.94
CA LEU A 152 8.96 8.15 -4.62
C LEU A 152 8.33 6.81 -4.24
N ALA A 153 7.29 6.81 -3.39
CA ALA A 153 6.55 5.60 -3.03
C ALA A 153 5.87 4.95 -4.26
N THR A 154 5.35 5.76 -5.19
CA THR A 154 4.80 5.29 -6.47
C THR A 154 5.87 4.64 -7.35
N ARG A 155 7.12 5.12 -7.30
CA ARG A 155 8.24 4.53 -8.06
C ARG A 155 8.76 3.23 -7.45
N LEU A 156 8.60 3.07 -6.14
CA LEU A 156 8.99 1.86 -5.42
C LEU A 156 8.04 0.69 -5.73
N THR A 157 6.74 0.99 -5.86
CA THR A 157 5.68 0.00 -6.09
C THR A 157 5.55 -0.36 -7.56
#